data_AF-A0A535D426-F1
#
_entry.id   AF-A0A535D426-F1
#
_cell.length_a   1.000
_cell.length_b   1.000
_cell.length_c   1.000
_cell.angle_alpha   90.00
_cell.angle_beta   90.00
_cell.angle_gamma   90.00
#
_symmetry.space_group_name_H-M   'P 1'
#
loop_
_entity.id
_entity.type
_entity.pdbx_description
1 polymer ?
#
loop_
_entity_poly.entity_id
_entity_poly.type
_entity_poly.pdbx_seq_one_letter_code
_entity_poly.pdbx_strand_id
1 'polypeptide(L)'
;MATPEENLTKLGLELPDPAPEESNNTRCVRVGNLLYLSAHAPRKGKGTESVYPGVVGRDVTLAQAQEAATYAALSLIATLKRV
;
A
#
# COMPACT_ATOMS: atom_id res chain seq x y z
N MET A 1 -18.02 -11.86 -12.44
CA MET A 1 -16.71 -11.95 -11.75
C MET A 1 -16.71 -10.96 -10.62
N ALA A 2 -16.05 -11.25 -9.51
CA ALA A 2 -16.00 -10.33 -8.38
C ALA A 2 -15.04 -9.15 -8.67
N THR A 3 -15.40 -7.94 -8.25
CA THR A 3 -14.55 -6.75 -8.40
C THR A 3 -13.31 -6.85 -7.51
N PRO A 4 -12.23 -6.08 -7.79
CA PRO A 4 -11.08 -6.01 -6.90
C PRO A 4 -11.46 -5.68 -5.45
N GLU A 5 -12.39 -4.74 -5.25
CA GLU A 5 -12.92 -4.39 -3.92
C GLU A 5 -13.64 -5.55 -3.25
N GLU A 6 -14.49 -6.29 -3.97
CA GLU A 6 -15.16 -7.47 -3.43
C GLU A 6 -14.17 -8.57 -3.02
N ASN A 7 -13.05 -8.70 -3.75
CA ASN A 7 -11.99 -9.64 -3.39
C ASN A 7 -11.24 -9.20 -2.12
N LEU A 8 -10.97 -7.90 -1.96
CA LEU A 8 -10.38 -7.37 -0.72
C LEU A 8 -11.29 -7.62 0.49
N THR A 9 -12.60 -7.37 0.35
CA THR A 9 -13.58 -7.64 1.42
C THR A 9 -13.60 -9.11 1.82
N LYS A 10 -13.53 -10.06 0.86
CA LYS A 10 -13.46 -11.50 1.16
C LYS A 10 -12.20 -11.90 1.92
N LEU A 11 -11.11 -11.16 1.75
CA LEU A 11 -9.86 -11.36 2.48
C LEU A 11 -9.84 -10.65 3.84
N GLY A 12 -10.91 -9.92 4.20
CA GLY A 12 -10.96 -9.12 5.41
C GLY A 12 -10.00 -7.92 5.38
N LEU A 13 -9.71 -7.41 4.18
CA LEU A 13 -8.78 -6.31 3.94
C LEU A 13 -9.54 -5.05 3.55
N GLU A 14 -9.10 -3.91 4.09
CA GLU A 14 -9.62 -2.58 3.74
C GLU A 14 -8.50 -1.73 3.16
N LEU A 15 -8.84 -0.86 2.20
CA LEU A 15 -7.88 0.09 1.67
C LEU A 15 -7.62 1.20 2.69
N PRO A 16 -6.35 1.55 2.96
CA PRO A 16 -6.03 2.70 3.78
C PRO A 16 -6.43 4.00 3.08
N ASP A 17 -6.45 5.09 3.85
CA ASP A 17 -6.57 6.41 3.25
C ASP A 17 -5.40 6.64 2.27
N PRO A 18 -5.67 7.12 1.05
CA PRO A 18 -4.64 7.37 0.07
C PRO A 18 -3.57 8.30 0.62
N ALA A 19 -2.29 7.96 0.43
CA ALA A 19 -1.21 8.81 0.87
C ALA A 19 -1.36 10.23 0.27
N PRO A 20 -1.16 11.30 1.06
CA PRO A 20 -1.20 12.65 0.52
C PRO A 20 -0.12 12.81 -0.56
N GLU A 21 -0.43 13.64 -1.54
CA GLU A 21 0.57 14.14 -2.47
C GLU A 21 1.53 15.02 -1.68
N GLU A 22 2.80 14.62 -1.63
CA GLU A 22 3.84 15.46 -1.07
C GLU A 22 4.33 16.37 -2.19
N SER A 23 4.59 17.65 -1.91
CA SER A 23 4.79 18.69 -2.92
C SER A 23 5.89 18.41 -3.95
N ASN A 24 6.77 17.43 -3.68
CA ASN A 24 7.90 17.05 -4.52
C ASN A 24 7.86 15.57 -5.00
N ASN A 25 6.77 14.82 -4.77
CA ASN A 25 6.69 13.41 -5.15
C ASN A 25 5.32 13.02 -5.71
N THR A 26 5.27 12.79 -7.03
CA THR A 26 4.08 12.27 -7.70
C THR A 26 3.91 10.78 -7.35
N ARG A 27 2.77 10.41 -6.78
CA ARG A 27 2.50 9.03 -6.33
C ARG A 27 2.25 8.05 -7.46
N CYS A 28 1.68 8.53 -8.56
CA CYS A 28 1.44 7.75 -9.76
C CYS A 28 1.54 8.65 -11.00
N VAL A 29 2.25 8.20 -12.03
CA VAL A 29 2.27 8.86 -13.34
C VAL A 29 1.78 7.91 -14.42
N ARG A 30 1.04 8.44 -15.40
CA ARG A 30 0.55 7.68 -16.54
C ARG A 30 1.35 8.02 -17.79
N VAL A 31 1.88 6.98 -18.45
CA VAL A 31 2.54 7.10 -19.77
C VAL A 31 1.81 6.17 -20.74
N GLY A 32 0.96 6.75 -21.58
CA GLY A 32 0.08 5.97 -22.47
C GLY A 32 -0.90 5.10 -21.68
N ASN A 33 -0.74 3.78 -21.77
CA ASN A 33 -1.53 2.79 -21.04
C ASN A 33 -0.80 2.20 -19.82
N LEU A 34 0.36 2.72 -19.44
CA LEU A 34 1.13 2.28 -18.27
C LEU A 34 0.97 3.25 -17.11
N LEU A 35 0.79 2.70 -15.90
CA LEU A 35 0.82 3.43 -14.64
C LEU A 35 2.10 3.08 -13.89
N TYR A 36 2.88 4.09 -13.52
CA TYR A 36 4.09 3.96 -12.71
C TYR A 36 3.80 4.50 -11.31
N LEU A 37 3.89 3.62 -10.32
CA LEU A 37 3.70 3.97 -8.92
C LEU A 37 5.06 4.25 -8.28
N SER A 38 5.10 5.30 -7.46
CA SER A 38 6.22 5.55 -6.56
C SER A 38 6.23 4.55 -5.40
N ALA A 39 7.23 4.62 -4.52
CA ALA A 39 7.27 3.78 -3.33
C ALA A 39 6.15 4.14 -2.33
N HIS A 40 5.51 3.12 -1.75
CA HIS A 40 4.52 3.25 -0.68
C HIS A 40 4.98 2.52 0.57
N ALA A 41 4.97 3.23 1.69
CA ALA A 41 5.26 2.63 2.99
C ALA A 41 4.12 1.69 3.43
N PRO A 42 4.42 0.62 4.20
CA PRO A 42 3.41 -0.26 4.74
C PRO A 42 2.65 0.43 5.88
N ARG A 43 1.57 1.14 5.55
CA ARG A 43 0.75 1.89 6.52
C ARG A 43 -0.46 1.07 6.97
N LYS A 44 -0.72 1.04 8.29
CA LYS A 44 -1.90 0.41 8.88
C LYS A 44 -2.82 1.49 9.44
N GLY A 45 -4.05 1.56 8.92
CA GLY A 45 -5.04 2.56 9.32
C GLY A 45 -4.84 3.95 8.72
N LYS A 46 -5.37 4.98 9.38
CA LYS A 46 -5.45 6.38 8.88
C LYS A 46 -4.23 7.25 9.22
N GLY A 47 -3.10 6.64 9.56
CA GLY A 47 -1.88 7.32 9.98
C GLY A 47 -0.77 7.34 8.93
N THR A 48 0.30 8.07 9.22
CA THR A 48 1.53 8.08 8.41
C THR A 48 2.57 7.07 8.90
N GLU A 49 2.33 6.42 10.03
CA GLU A 49 3.26 5.47 10.65
C GLU A 49 3.37 4.18 9.83
N SER A 50 4.60 3.82 9.52
CA SER A 50 4.93 2.54 8.90
C SER A 50 4.87 1.43 9.95
N VAL A 51 4.20 0.33 9.63
CA VAL A 51 4.24 -0.85 10.51
C VAL A 51 5.58 -1.57 10.37
N TYR A 52 6.01 -2.19 11.48
CA TYR A 52 7.16 -3.08 11.55
C TYR A 52 8.47 -2.50 10.98
N PRO A 53 8.99 -1.38 11.52
CA PRO A 53 10.28 -0.83 11.10
C PRO A 53 11.44 -1.75 11.55
N GLY A 54 12.45 -1.90 10.69
CA GLY A 54 13.69 -2.63 10.99
C GLY A 54 14.09 -3.65 9.92
N VAL A 55 15.08 -4.49 10.22
CA VAL A 55 15.62 -5.51 9.33
C VAL A 55 14.97 -6.87 9.59
N VAL A 56 14.50 -7.54 8.52
CA VAL A 56 13.90 -8.87 8.61
C VAL A 56 14.91 -9.89 9.12
N GLY A 57 14.51 -10.70 10.10
CA GLY A 57 15.37 -11.68 10.76
C GLY A 57 16.23 -11.12 11.89
N ARG A 58 16.24 -9.79 12.09
CA ARG A 58 16.89 -9.14 13.24
C ARG A 58 15.89 -8.42 14.13
N ASP A 59 15.16 -7.47 13.54
CA ASP A 59 14.24 -6.57 14.25
C ASP A 59 12.78 -6.99 14.03
N VAL A 60 12.48 -7.61 12.88
CA VAL A 60 11.14 -8.09 12.51
C VAL A 60 11.17 -9.54 12.04
N THR A 61 10.15 -10.30 12.39
CA THR A 61 9.98 -11.70 11.94
C THR A 61 9.52 -11.77 10.49
N LEU A 62 9.67 -12.93 9.86
CA LEU A 62 9.15 -13.15 8.49
C LEU A 62 7.65 -12.90 8.39
N ALA A 63 6.87 -13.35 9.39
CA ALA A 63 5.42 -13.16 9.42
C ALA A 63 5.05 -11.67 9.50
N GLN A 64 5.75 -10.90 10.34
CA GLN A 64 5.56 -9.44 10.42
C GLN A 64 5.95 -8.73 9.12
N ALA A 65 7.02 -9.16 8.47
CA ALA A 65 7.43 -8.62 7.17
C ALA A 65 6.41 -8.92 6.06
N GLN A 66 5.77 -10.10 6.08
CA GLN A 66 4.69 -10.45 5.15
C GLN A 66 3.43 -9.61 5.41
N GLU A 67 3.09 -9.37 6.68
CA GLU A 67 2.00 -8.45 7.04
C GLU A 67 2.33 -7.02 6.58
N ALA A 68 3.56 -6.54 6.78
CA ALA A 68 4.01 -5.25 6.25
C ALA A 68 3.86 -5.18 4.72
N ALA A 69 4.31 -6.21 3.99
CA ALA A 69 4.16 -6.27 2.54
C ALA A 69 2.70 -6.20 2.08
N THR A 70 1.78 -6.78 2.86
CA THR A 70 0.33 -6.69 2.61
C THR A 70 -0.14 -5.23 2.73
N TYR A 71 0.27 -4.51 3.76
CA TYR A 71 -0.06 -3.08 3.92
C TYR A 71 0.57 -2.19 2.84
N ALA A 72 1.79 -2.51 2.38
CA ALA A 72 2.40 -1.80 1.26
C ALA A 72 1.59 -1.99 -0.03
N ALA A 73 1.15 -3.23 -0.31
CA ALA A 73 0.29 -3.54 -1.45
C ALA A 73 -1.06 -2.81 -1.37
N LEU A 74 -1.70 -2.77 -0.20
CA LEU A 74 -2.95 -2.03 -0.01
C LEU A 74 -2.77 -0.52 -0.25
N SER A 75 -1.63 0.05 0.17
CA SER A 75 -1.31 1.46 -0.04
C SER A 75 -1.12 1.79 -1.53
N LEU A 76 -0.51 0.87 -2.30
CA LEU A 76 -0.39 0.97 -3.76
C LEU A 76 -1.78 0.93 -4.42
N ILE A 77 -2.63 -0.03 -4.04
CA ILE A 77 -3.99 -0.18 -4.60
C ILE A 77 -4.85 1.05 -4.27
N ALA A 78 -4.76 1.58 -3.06
CA ALA A 78 -5.45 2.82 -2.67
C ALA A 78 -5.07 4.01 -3.55
N THR A 79 -3.81 4.07 -3.99
CA THR A 79 -3.35 5.09 -4.95
C THR A 79 -3.88 4.82 -6.35
N LEU A 80 -3.81 3.57 -6.82
CA LEU A 80 -4.33 3.18 -8.14
C LEU A 80 -5.82 3.50 -8.30
N LYS A 81 -6.62 3.34 -7.24
CA LYS A 81 -8.06 3.65 -7.26
C LYS A 81 -8.40 5.11 -7.54
N ARG A 82 -7.44 6.03 -7.35
CA ARG A 82 -7.64 7.48 -7.58
C ARG A 82 -7.29 7.94 -9.00
N VAL A 83 -6.69 7.07 -9.82
CA VAL A 83 -6.19 7.37 -11.17
C VAL A 83 -7.19 6.89 -12.21
#